data_AF-A0A0E3WEZ9-F1
#
_entry.id   AF-A0A0E3WEZ9-F1
#
_cell.length_a   1.000
_cell.length_b   1.000
_cell.length_c   1.000
_cell.angle_alpha   90.00
_cell.angle_beta   90.00
_cell.angle_gamma   90.00
#
_symmetry.space_group_name_H-M   'P 1'
#
loop_
_entity.id
_entity.type
_entity.pdbx_description
1 polymer ?
#
loop_
_entity_poly.entity_id
_entity_poly.type
_entity_poly.pdbx_seq_one_letter_code
_entity_poly.pdbx_strand_id
1 'polypeptide(L)'
;MDKPKYGTFLKYRTQTIGKTSVKANSEVEYTFVAGEDENSMVQALTVHKNGLVILVNSETAEFWSNKKPVFSKQDDTTIITFESE
;
A
#
# COMPACT_ATOMS: atom_id res chain seq x y z
N MET A 1 20.20 -21.74 13.91
CA MET A 1 18.73 -21.93 14.01
C MET A 1 18.10 -20.72 13.34
N ASP A 2 17.61 -20.88 12.11
CA ASP A 2 16.89 -19.80 11.44
C ASP A 2 15.51 -19.64 12.06
N LYS A 3 15.21 -18.42 12.50
CA LYS A 3 13.88 -18.07 13.02
C LYS A 3 12.86 -18.09 11.88
N PRO A 4 11.60 -18.47 12.16
CA PRO A 4 10.55 -18.51 11.14
C PRO A 4 10.35 -17.14 10.49
N LYS A 5 10.29 -17.14 9.15
CA LYS A 5 9.84 -16.00 8.36
C LYS A 5 8.32 -16.02 8.29
N TYR A 6 7.66 -15.24 9.13
CA TYR A 6 6.21 -15.05 8.99
C TYR A 6 5.95 -13.95 7.97
N GLY A 7 5.69 -14.35 6.72
CA GLY A 7 5.08 -13.48 5.72
C GLY A 7 3.56 -13.50 5.92
N THR A 8 2.99 -12.40 6.39
CA THR A 8 1.53 -12.25 6.43
C THR A 8 1.08 -11.70 5.08
N PHE A 9 0.14 -12.38 4.42
CA PHE A 9 -0.46 -11.87 3.18
C PHE A 9 -1.53 -10.83 3.53
N LEU A 10 -1.43 -9.66 2.92
CA LEU A 10 -2.46 -8.64 2.97
C LEU A 10 -3.71 -9.12 2.21
N LYS A 11 -4.89 -8.86 2.78
CA LYS A 11 -6.17 -9.49 2.39
C LYS A 11 -6.65 -9.08 1.00
N TYR A 12 -6.38 -7.84 0.59
CA TYR A 12 -6.83 -7.28 -0.68
C TYR A 12 -5.61 -7.02 -1.56
N ARG A 13 -5.64 -7.51 -2.80
CA ARG A 13 -4.68 -7.19 -3.87
C ARG A 13 -5.41 -6.42 -4.96
N THR A 14 -4.81 -5.40 -5.51
CA THR A 14 -5.38 -4.66 -6.64
C THR A 14 -4.28 -4.21 -7.59
N GLN A 15 -4.54 -4.34 -8.89
CA GLN A 15 -3.73 -3.75 -9.94
C GLN A 15 -4.31 -2.38 -10.30
N THR A 16 -3.45 -1.38 -10.39
CA THR A 16 -3.83 -0.01 -10.71
C THR A 16 -3.41 0.33 -12.14
N ILE A 17 -4.26 1.06 -12.86
CA ILE A 17 -3.99 1.51 -14.24
C ILE A 17 -4.03 3.04 -14.23
N GLY A 18 -2.96 3.68 -14.67
CA GLY A 18 -2.85 5.14 -14.74
C GLY A 18 -2.44 5.80 -13.41
N LYS A 19 -2.76 7.09 -13.26
CA LYS A 19 -2.41 7.86 -12.07
C LYS A 19 -3.28 7.44 -10.90
N THR A 20 -2.65 7.11 -9.79
CA THR A 20 -3.32 6.65 -8.58
C THR A 20 -2.85 7.44 -7.38
N SER A 21 -3.78 7.85 -6.52
CA SER A 21 -3.50 8.50 -5.25
C SER A 21 -4.20 7.75 -4.13
N VAL A 22 -3.45 7.50 -3.06
CA VAL A 22 -3.96 6.81 -1.87
C VAL A 22 -4.22 7.84 -0.77
N LYS A 23 -5.45 7.91 -0.29
CA LYS A 23 -5.88 8.77 0.82
C LYS A 23 -6.29 7.90 2.01
N ALA A 24 -5.33 7.66 2.90
CA ALA A 24 -5.61 7.07 4.19
C ALA A 24 -5.99 8.17 5.19
N ASN A 25 -7.16 8.05 5.82
CA ASN A 25 -7.59 8.94 6.91
C ASN A 25 -6.88 8.60 8.24
N SER A 26 -5.56 8.43 8.21
CA SER A 26 -4.75 8.12 9.37
C SER A 26 -3.29 8.47 9.10
N GLU A 27 -2.61 9.00 10.12
CA GLU A 27 -1.18 9.28 10.06
C GLU A 27 -0.37 7.99 9.86
N VAL A 28 0.72 8.10 9.10
CA VAL A 28 1.70 7.03 8.93
C VAL A 28 2.50 6.90 10.23
N GLU A 29 2.60 5.68 10.75
CA GLU A 29 3.44 5.34 11.90
C GLU A 29 4.81 4.84 11.44
N TYR A 30 4.84 3.94 10.45
CA TYR A 30 6.08 3.41 9.88
C TYR A 30 6.01 3.34 8.36
N THR A 31 7.14 3.56 7.71
CA THR A 31 7.32 3.26 6.28
C THR A 31 8.60 2.44 6.11
N PHE A 32 8.46 1.31 5.44
CA PHE A 32 9.57 0.46 5.02
C PHE A 32 9.66 0.53 3.50
N VAL A 33 10.85 0.81 2.99
CA VAL A 33 11.10 0.92 1.56
C VAL A 33 12.12 -0.15 1.16
N ALA A 34 11.86 -0.83 0.06
CA ALA A 34 12.81 -1.72 -0.57
C ALA A 34 13.03 -1.26 -2.02
N GLY A 35 14.29 -1.02 -2.34
CA GLY A 35 14.80 -0.60 -3.64
C GLY A 35 16.31 -0.80 -3.65
N GLU A 36 16.94 -0.69 -4.81
CA GLU A 36 18.42 -0.71 -4.87
C GLU A 36 19.00 0.56 -4.23
N ASP A 37 18.29 1.68 -4.35
CA ASP A 37 18.63 2.99 -3.81
C ASP A 37 17.38 3.89 -3.65
N GLU A 38 17.60 5.15 -3.27
CA GLU A 38 16.57 6.17 -3.07
C GLU A 38 15.77 6.52 -4.34
N ASN A 39 16.32 6.24 -5.52
CA ASN A 39 15.72 6.54 -6.82
C ASN A 39 15.02 5.32 -7.46
N SER A 40 15.23 4.13 -6.91
CA SER A 40 14.78 2.84 -7.44
C SER A 40 13.87 2.11 -6.47
N MET A 41 12.98 2.85 -5.79
CA MET A 41 11.96 2.26 -4.92
C MET A 41 11.07 1.28 -5.70
N VAL A 42 11.23 -0.01 -5.43
CA VAL A 42 10.45 -1.09 -6.03
C VAL A 42 9.22 -1.40 -5.18
N GLN A 43 9.37 -1.39 -3.85
CA GLN A 43 8.30 -1.71 -2.91
C GLN A 43 8.29 -0.73 -1.74
N ALA A 44 7.10 -0.37 -1.28
CA ALA A 44 6.93 0.35 -0.03
C ALA A 44 5.82 -0.27 0.81
N LEU A 45 6.07 -0.46 2.09
CA LEU A 45 5.09 -0.87 3.08
C LEU A 45 4.86 0.29 4.04
N THR A 46 3.64 0.80 4.11
CA THR A 46 3.23 1.81 5.10
C THR A 46 2.32 1.18 6.14
N VAL A 47 2.60 1.47 7.41
CA VAL A 47 1.75 1.14 8.55
C VAL A 47 1.21 2.44 9.10
N HIS A 48 -0.11 2.56 9.21
CA HIS A 48 -0.79 3.73 9.75
C HIS A 48 -1.23 3.48 11.19
N LYS A 49 -1.37 4.56 11.98
CA LYS A 49 -1.73 4.50 13.41
C LYS A 49 -3.06 3.81 13.69
N ASN A 50 -3.98 3.77 12.72
CA ASN A 50 -5.26 3.06 12.83
C ASN A 50 -5.19 1.58 12.42
N GLY A 51 -3.99 1.01 12.33
CA GLY A 51 -3.74 -0.38 11.94
C GLY A 51 -3.90 -0.67 10.44
N LEU A 52 -4.13 0.34 9.59
CA LEU A 52 -4.08 0.15 8.13
C LEU A 52 -2.65 -0.15 7.69
N VAL A 53 -2.48 -1.22 6.93
CA VAL A 53 -1.22 -1.59 6.29
C VAL A 53 -1.41 -1.61 4.80
N ILE A 54 -0.52 -0.94 4.08
CA ILE A 54 -0.51 -0.88 2.61
C ILE A 54 0.86 -1.31 2.13
N LEU A 55 0.91 -2.24 1.18
CA LEU A 55 2.11 -2.60 0.43
C LEU A 55 1.90 -2.14 -1.02
N VAL A 56 2.85 -1.42 -1.60
CA VAL A 56 2.86 -1.08 -3.02
C VAL A 56 4.05 -1.75 -3.71
N ASN A 57 3.85 -2.21 -4.94
CA ASN A 57 4.90 -2.67 -5.82
C ASN A 57 4.80 -1.91 -7.15
N SER A 58 5.81 -1.10 -7.45
CA SER A 58 5.84 -0.24 -8.63
C SER A 58 6.10 -1.02 -9.93
N GLU A 59 6.80 -2.15 -9.88
CA GLU A 59 7.08 -2.99 -11.07
C GLU A 59 5.81 -3.64 -11.63
N THR A 60 4.90 -4.05 -10.75
CA THR A 60 3.64 -4.69 -11.15
C THR A 60 2.47 -3.71 -11.22
N ALA A 61 2.67 -2.46 -10.80
CA ALA A 61 1.62 -1.46 -10.58
C ALA A 61 0.51 -1.96 -9.63
N GLU A 62 0.89 -2.76 -8.64
CA GLU A 62 -0.03 -3.37 -7.69
C GLU A 62 0.11 -2.78 -6.29
N PHE A 63 -0.98 -2.82 -5.55
CA PHE A 63 -0.93 -2.65 -4.10
C PHE A 63 -1.72 -3.75 -3.40
N TRP A 64 -1.40 -3.92 -2.13
CA TRP A 64 -2.12 -4.75 -1.20
C TRP A 64 -2.48 -3.99 0.06
N SER A 65 -3.56 -4.39 0.71
CA SER A 65 -3.99 -3.81 1.98
C SER A 65 -4.67 -4.83 2.89
N ASN A 66 -4.64 -4.57 4.20
CA ASN A 66 -5.39 -5.35 5.18
C ASN A 66 -6.85 -4.89 5.34
N LYS A 67 -7.17 -3.66 4.90
CA LYS A 67 -8.54 -3.11 4.86
C LYS A 67 -9.04 -3.01 3.42
N LYS A 68 -10.36 -3.16 3.23
CA LYS A 68 -10.98 -3.13 1.90
C LYS A 68 -10.82 -1.73 1.29
N PRO A 69 -10.22 -1.59 0.10
CA PRO A 69 -10.16 -0.31 -0.57
C PRO A 69 -11.52 0.09 -1.15
N VAL A 70 -11.80 1.38 -1.14
CA VAL A 70 -12.92 2.03 -1.83
C VAL A 70 -12.34 2.89 -2.94
N PHE A 71 -12.83 2.68 -4.15
CA PHE A 71 -12.33 3.38 -5.34
C PHE A 71 -13.30 4.49 -5.73
N SER A 72 -12.75 5.67 -5.97
CA SER A 72 -13.47 6.78 -6.59
C SER A 72 -12.61 7.36 -7.72
N LYS A 73 -13.27 7.84 -8.78
CA LYS A 73 -12.60 8.46 -9.90
C LYS A 73 -12.75 9.97 -9.79
N GLN A 74 -11.63 10.69 -9.83
CA GLN A 74 -11.60 12.15 -9.95
C GLN A 74 -10.70 12.50 -11.13
N ASP A 75 -11.31 13.01 -12.21
CA ASP A 75 -10.65 13.27 -13.49
C ASP A 75 -9.89 12.03 -14.01
N ASP A 76 -8.59 12.19 -14.29
CA ASP A 76 -7.67 11.14 -14.73
C ASP A 76 -6.97 10.41 -13.57
N THR A 77 -7.41 10.63 -12.32
CA THR A 77 -6.81 10.04 -11.13
C THR A 77 -7.78 9.08 -10.43
N THR A 78 -7.31 7.88 -10.15
CA THR A 78 -8.01 6.94 -9.26
C THR A 78 -7.65 7.29 -7.82
N ILE A 79 -8.67 7.66 -7.02
CA ILE A 79 -8.52 7.92 -5.59
C ILE A 79 -8.92 6.65 -4.85
N ILE A 80 -7.97 6.11 -4.09
CA ILE A 80 -8.16 4.95 -3.22
C ILE A 80 -8.31 5.47 -1.80
N THR A 81 -9.46 5.20 -1.19
CA THR A 81 -9.70 5.44 0.23
C THR A 81 -9.89 4.11 0.96
N PHE A 82 -9.81 4.14 2.28
CA PHE A 82 -10.13 3.00 3.12
C PHE A 82 -11.22 3.43 4.09
N GLU A 83 -12.20 2.56 4.32
CA GLU A 83 -13.21 2.80 5.36
C GLU A 83 -12.49 3.05 6.69
N SER A 84 -12.74 4.23 7.28
CA SER A 84 -12.36 4.51 8.65
C SER A 84 -13.23 3.65 9.55
N GLU A 85 -12.60 2.83 10.38
CA GLU A 85 -13.27 2.33 11.60
C GLU A 85 -13.59 3.50 12.52
#